data_AF-A0A8T4TD97-F1
#
_entry.id   AF-A0A8T4TD97-F1
#
_cell.length_a   1.000
_cell.length_b   1.000
_cell.length_c   1.000
_cell.angle_alpha   90.00
_cell.angle_beta   90.00
_cell.angle_gamma   90.00
#
_symmetry.space_group_name_H-M   'P 1'
#
loop_
_entity.id
_entity.type
_entity.pdbx_description
1 polymer ?
#
loop_
_entity_poly.entity_id
_entity_poly.type
_entity_poly.pdbx_seq_one_letter_code
_entity_poly.pdbx_strand_id
1 'polypeptide(L)' 'MLDLVKFIKGLEREFLEGNKELYDSDRLEFLRKRDEFVSERLGSHRRNGEGE' A
#
# COMPACT_ATOMS: atom_id res chain seq x y z
N MET A 1 0.12 11.13 -14.90
CA MET A 1 1.45 10.60 -14.51
C MET A 1 1.94 11.20 -13.18
N LEU A 2 1.98 12.53 -13.02
CA LEU A 2 2.29 13.19 -11.74
C LEU A 2 1.32 12.83 -10.59
N ASP A 3 0.05 12.60 -10.91
CA ASP A 3 -1.00 12.30 -9.92
C ASP A 3 -0.88 10.88 -9.33
N LEU A 4 -0.66 9.89 -10.21
CA LEU A 4 -0.43 8.50 -9.80
C LEU A 4 0.80 8.34 -8.89
N VAL A 5 1.89 9.06 -9.18
CA VAL A 5 3.10 9.03 -8.35
C VAL A 5 2.84 9.62 -6.96
N LYS A 6 2.06 10.71 -6.86
CA LYS A 6 1.67 11.29 -5.56
C LYS A 6 0.78 10.34 -4.77
N PHE A 7 -0.15 9.68 -5.45
CA PHE A 7 -1.03 8.68 -4.84
C PHE A 7 -0.24 7.50 -4.27
N ILE A 8 0.69 6.91 -5.05
CA ILE A 8 1.54 5.81 -4.60
C ILE A 8 2.38 6.22 -3.37
N LYS A 9 3.00 7.40 -3.40
CA LYS A 9 3.77 7.92 -2.26
C LYS A 9 2.92 8.15 -1.01
N GLY A 10 1.66 8.54 -1.18
CA GLY A 10 0.71 8.65 -0.08
C GLY A 10 0.44 7.31 0.58
N LEU A 11 0.18 6.27 -0.22
CA LEU A 11 -0.05 4.91 0.26
C LEU A 11 1.17 4.31 0.95
N GLU A 12 2.38 4.52 0.41
CA GLU A 12 3.62 4.05 1.04
C GLU A 12 3.83 4.69 2.41
N ARG A 13 3.55 5.99 2.54
CA ARG A 13 3.65 6.72 3.79
C ARG A 13 2.65 6.22 4.83
N GLU A 14 1.38 6.07 4.45
CA GLU A 14 0.32 5.56 5.33
C GLU A 14 0.67 4.16 5.86
N PHE A 15 1.17 3.28 4.97
CA PHE A 15 1.58 1.93 5.35
C PHE A 15 2.77 1.93 6.33
N LEU A 16 3.79 2.75 6.07
CA LEU A 16 4.97 2.87 6.93
C LEU A 16 4.63 3.45 8.31
N GLU A 17 3.78 4.47 8.38
CA GLU A 17 3.35 5.07 9.64
C GLU A 17 2.58 4.06 10.51
N GLY A 18 1.71 3.23 9.91
CA GLY A 18 0.94 2.20 10.62
C GLY A 18 1.71 0.93 11.00
N ASN A 19 2.90 0.70 10.42
CA ASN A 19 3.68 -0.53 10.61
C ASN A 19 5.14 -0.27 11.01
N LYS A 20 5.46 0.91 11.54
CA LYS A 20 6.83 1.31 11.89
C LYS A 20 7.50 0.34 12.86
N GLU A 21 6.80 -0.05 13.93
CA GLU A 21 7.34 -1.01 14.90
C GLU A 21 7.59 -2.39 14.27
N LEU A 22 6.71 -2.82 13.36
CA LEU A 22 6.86 -4.07 12.63
C LEU A 22 8.05 -4.02 11.66
N TYR A 23 8.28 -2.88 11.01
CA TYR A 23 9.45 -2.66 10.14
C TYR A 23 10.77 -2.87 10.88
N ASP A 24 10.84 -2.37 12.12
CA ASP A 24 12.05 -2.43 12.95
C ASP A 24 12.24 -3.79 13.65
N SER A 25 11.14 -4.52 13.92
CA SER A 25 11.16 -5.78 14.69
C SER A 25 11.12 -7.06 13.86
N ASP A 26 10.32 -7.09 12.79
CA ASP A 26 10.16 -8.26 11.91
C ASP A 26 9.99 -7.82 10.46
N ARG A 27 11.13 -7.72 9.77
CA ARG A 27 11.19 -7.28 8.39
C ARG A 27 10.46 -8.23 7.42
N LEU A 28 10.37 -9.53 7.71
CA LEU A 28 9.69 -10.48 6.83
C LEU A 28 8.17 -10.31 6.93
N GLU A 29 7.64 -10.21 8.15
CA GLU A 29 6.21 -9.97 8.36
C GLU A 29 5.80 -8.59 7.86
N PHE A 30 6.67 -7.58 8.01
CA PHE A 30 6.46 -6.26 7.41
C PHE A 30 6.30 -6.32 5.89
N LEU A 31 7.18 -7.05 5.19
CA LEU A 31 7.11 -7.21 3.73
C LEU A 31 5.84 -7.98 3.32
N ARG A 32 5.43 -8.99 4.10
CA ARG A 32 4.19 -9.74 3.85
C ARG A 32 2.95 -8.83 3.93
N LYS A 33 2.84 -8.03 5.01
CA LYS A 33 1.74 -7.07 5.17
C LYS A 33 1.71 -6.01 4.07
N ARG A 34 2.88 -5.60 3.57
CA ARG A 34 2.97 -4.63 2.47
C ARG A 34 2.37 -5.21 1.20
N ASP A 35 2.71 -6.44 0.87
CA ASP A 35 2.20 -7.10 -0.33
C ASP A 35 0.69 -7.36 -0.24
N GLU A 36 0.18 -7.68 0.95
CA GLU A 36 -1.27 -7.75 1.24
C GLU A 36 -1.96 -6.39 1.00
N PHE A 37 -1.45 -5.32 1.59
CA PHE A 37 -2.00 -3.97 1.47
C PHE A 37 -2.01 -3.48 0.01
N VAL A 38 -0.92 -3.68 -0.73
CA VAL A 38 -0.82 -3.32 -2.15
C VAL A 38 -1.83 -4.12 -2.97
N SER A 39 -1.97 -5.42 -2.71
CA SER A 39 -2.92 -6.28 -3.43
C SER A 39 -4.38 -5.85 -3.19
N GLU A 40 -4.74 -5.52 -1.95
CA GLU A 40 -6.08 -5.02 -1.60
C GLU A 40 -6.39 -3.66 -2.24
N ARG A 41 -5.43 -2.74 -2.22
CA ARG A 41 -5.60 -1.40 -2.82
C ARG A 41 -5.66 -1.45 -4.34
N LEU A 42 -4.81 -2.24 -5.00
CA LEU A 42 -4.87 -2.43 -6.45
C LEU A 42 -6.15 -3.16 -6.88
N GLY A 43 -6.56 -4.18 -6.14
CA GLY A 43 -7.83 -4.89 -6.38
C GLY A 43 -9.05 -3.98 -6.22
N SER A 44 -9.02 -3.08 -5.24
CA SER A 44 -10.09 -2.09 -5.02
C SER A 44 -10.08 -0.97 -6.07
N HIS A 45 -8.91 -0.54 -6.53
CA HIS A 45 -8.78 0.47 -7.59
C HIS A 45 -9.28 -0.07 -8.94
N ARG A 46 -9.02 -1.33 -9.26
CA ARG A 46 -9.52 -1.98 -10.48
C ARG A 46 -11.04 -2.16 -10.46
N ARG A 47 -11.61 -2.60 -9.32
CA ARG A 47 -13.08 -2.74 -9.17
C ARG A 47 -13.83 -1.42 -9.27
N ASN A 48 -13.23 -0.31 -8.83
CA ASN A 48 -13.83 1.01 -8.92
C ASN A 48 -13.60 1.70 -10.29
N GLY A 49 -12.77 1.12 -11.17
CA GLY A 49 -12.52 1.65 -12.52
C GLY A 49 -13.18 0.87 -13.67
N GLU A 50 -13.73 -0.32 -13.41
CA GLU A 50 -14.46 -1.14 -14.40
C GLU A 50 -16.00 -0.99 -14.27
N GLY A 51 -16.48 0.02 -13.54
CA GLY A 51 -17.91 0.28 -13.28
C GLY A 51 -18.44 1.63 -13.79
N GLU A 52 -17.71 2.32 -14.67
CA GLU A 52 -18.17 3.52 -15.39
C GLU A 52 -18.24 3.27 -16.89
#